data_AF-A0A8S0SNB1-F1
#
_entry.id   AF-A0A8S0SNB1-F1
#
_cell.length_a   1.000
_cell.length_b   1.000
_cell.length_c   1.000
_cell.angle_alpha   90.00
_cell.angle_beta   90.00
_cell.angle_gamma   90.00
#
_symmetry.space_group_name_H-M   'P 1'
#
loop_
_entity.id
_entity.type
_entity.pdbx_description
1 polymer ?
#
loop_
_entity_poly.entity_id
_entity_poly.type
_entity_poly.pdbx_seq_one_letter_code
_entity_poly.pdbx_strand_id
1 'polypeptide(L)'
;MTLVLRVNNGKSLDFIYSRISNRLLEMEGDSKLDGKVVQTFQKNFVQVQNILDQNRVLINEINQNHESKIPDNLSRNVGLIRELNNNIRRVVDLYGHLSTSFTKSVDASSEGDSNGHKRGRPA
;
A
#
# COMPACT_ATOMS: atom_id res chain seq x y z
N MET A 1 -20.38 -22.02 1.08
CA MET A 1 -19.43 -21.75 2.17
C MET A 1 -18.67 -20.49 1.79
N THR A 2 -19.11 -19.37 2.34
CA THR A 2 -18.77 -18.01 1.91
C THR A 2 -17.47 -17.57 2.58
N LEU A 3 -16.46 -17.16 1.81
CA LEU A 3 -15.31 -16.44 2.36
C LEU A 3 -14.98 -15.17 1.54
N VAL A 4 -15.33 -14.06 2.19
CA VAL A 4 -14.59 -12.79 2.30
C VAL A 4 -14.23 -12.04 1.01
N LEU A 5 -15.18 -11.21 0.59
CA LEU A 5 -14.88 -9.85 0.13
C LEU A 5 -15.57 -8.86 1.09
N ARG A 6 -15.07 -8.78 2.34
CA ARG A 6 -15.35 -7.59 3.15
C ARG A 6 -14.50 -6.47 2.57
N VAL A 7 -15.18 -5.61 1.82
CA VAL A 7 -14.83 -4.21 1.60
C VAL A 7 -14.21 -3.63 2.88
N ASN A 8 -13.08 -2.94 2.72
CA ASN A 8 -12.49 -2.02 3.69
C ASN A 8 -13.55 -1.34 4.58
N ASN A 9 -13.78 -1.86 5.79
CA ASN A 9 -14.50 -1.21 6.91
C ASN A 9 -15.59 -0.16 6.55
N GLY A 10 -16.45 -0.43 5.57
CA GLY A 10 -17.52 0.47 5.13
C GLY A 10 -17.10 1.84 4.58
N LYS A 11 -15.85 2.03 4.11
CA LYS A 11 -15.37 3.34 3.63
C LYS A 11 -15.29 3.38 2.10
N SER A 12 -15.97 4.35 1.49
CA SER A 12 -15.93 4.61 0.04
C SER A 12 -14.50 4.91 -0.43
N LEU A 13 -14.18 4.60 -1.71
CA LEU A 13 -12.89 4.94 -2.31
C LEU A 13 -12.57 6.43 -2.13
N ASP A 14 -13.57 7.30 -2.31
CA ASP A 14 -13.45 8.75 -2.10
C ASP A 14 -13.10 9.11 -0.65
N PHE A 15 -13.59 8.34 0.33
CA PHE A 15 -13.22 8.54 1.74
C PHE A 15 -11.75 8.18 1.97
N ILE A 16 -11.27 7.11 1.35
CA ILE A 16 -9.87 6.68 1.46
C ILE A 16 -8.96 7.69 0.77
N TYR A 17 -9.30 8.12 -0.45
CA TYR A 17 -8.59 9.18 -1.17
C TYR A 17 -8.59 10.49 -0.39
N SER A 18 -9.73 10.92 0.15
CA SER A 18 -9.81 12.14 0.95
C SER A 18 -9.00 12.02 2.24
N ARG A 19 -8.97 10.85 2.90
CA ARG A 19 -8.17 10.62 4.11
C ARG A 19 -6.66 10.61 3.79
N ILE A 20 -6.26 10.01 2.68
CA ILE A 20 -4.86 9.99 2.23
C ILE A 20 -4.44 11.39 1.80
N SER A 21 -5.25 12.10 1.00
CA SER A 21 -4.97 13.49 0.58
C SER A 21 -4.87 14.45 1.77
N ASN A 22 -5.78 14.35 2.75
CA ASN A 22 -5.67 15.15 3.99
C ASN A 22 -4.40 14.80 4.79
N ARG A 23 -4.04 13.51 4.89
CA ARG A 23 -2.78 13.12 5.54
C ARG A 23 -1.53 13.56 4.76
N LEU A 24 -1.57 13.57 3.43
CA LEU A 24 -0.49 14.07 2.58
C LEU A 24 -0.32 15.60 2.72
N LEU A 25 -1.42 16.34 2.88
CA LEU A 25 -1.41 17.78 3.18
C LEU A 25 -0.89 18.06 4.60
N GLU A 26 -1.25 17.23 5.60
CA GLU A 26 -0.68 17.31 6.96
C GLU A 26 0.83 17.03 6.97
N MET A 27 1.31 16.15 6.09
CA MET A 27 2.75 15.85 5.91
C MET A 27 3.53 17.00 5.26
N GLU A 28 2.88 17.90 4.53
CA GLU A 28 3.50 19.07 3.91
C GLU A 28 3.77 20.19 4.94
N GLY A 29 3.09 20.15 6.09
CA GLY A 29 3.28 21.08 7.21
C GLY A 29 4.39 20.69 8.19
N ASP A 30 4.88 19.45 8.15
CA ASP A 30 5.96 18.97 9.02
C ASP A 30 7.28 18.93 8.22
N SER A 31 8.08 19.98 8.43
CA SER A 31 9.19 20.47 7.59
C SER A 31 10.40 19.53 7.37
N LYS A 32 10.24 18.21 7.26
CA LYS A 32 11.38 17.31 7.01
C LYS A 32 11.08 15.92 6.42
N LEU A 33 9.92 15.70 5.79
CA LEU A 33 9.74 14.47 4.99
C LEU A 33 10.22 14.73 3.55
N ASP A 34 11.31 14.05 3.16
CA ASP A 34 11.89 14.14 1.82
C ASP A 34 10.82 13.86 0.75
N GLY A 35 10.60 14.80 -0.17
CA GLY A 35 9.57 14.69 -1.23
C GLY A 35 9.70 13.40 -2.07
N LYS A 36 10.89 12.80 -2.10
CA LYS A 36 11.13 11.48 -2.71
C LYS A 36 10.38 10.34 -2.01
N VAL A 37 10.20 10.42 -0.69
CA VAL A 37 9.45 9.44 0.11
C VAL A 37 7.98 9.50 -0.26
N VAL A 38 7.42 10.71 -0.36
CA VAL A 38 6.03 10.94 -0.78
C VAL A 38 5.79 10.44 -2.20
N GLN A 39 6.70 10.74 -3.12
CA GLN A 39 6.61 10.25 -4.50
C GLN A 39 6.67 8.71 -4.59
N THR A 40 7.57 8.09 -3.83
CA THR A 40 7.68 6.62 -3.74
C THR A 40 6.40 6.02 -3.16
N PHE A 41 5.81 6.68 -2.16
CA PHE A 41 4.56 6.25 -1.55
C PHE A 41 3.41 6.25 -2.55
N GLN A 42 3.21 7.36 -3.25
CA GLN A 42 2.18 7.49 -4.28
C GLN A 42 2.33 6.43 -5.38
N LYS A 43 3.55 6.22 -5.88
CA LYS A 43 3.85 5.23 -6.91
C LYS A 43 3.52 3.80 -6.47
N ASN A 44 3.93 3.42 -5.26
CA ASN A 44 3.66 2.09 -4.72
C ASN A 44 2.16 1.88 -4.45
N PHE A 45 1.47 2.91 -4.00
CA PHE A 45 0.02 2.87 -3.76
C PHE A 45 -0.77 2.58 -5.04
N VAL A 46 -0.49 3.32 -6.12
CA VAL A 46 -1.13 3.08 -7.43
C VAL A 46 -0.84 1.67 -7.94
N GLN A 47 0.38 1.16 -7.75
CA GLN A 47 0.71 -0.22 -8.13
C GLN A 47 -0.10 -1.26 -7.35
N VAL A 48 -0.24 -1.08 -6.04
CA VAL A 48 -1.06 -1.97 -5.20
C VAL A 48 -2.51 -1.94 -5.69
N GLN A 49 -3.08 -0.78 -5.97
CA GLN A 49 -4.45 -0.66 -6.48
C GLN A 49 -4.63 -1.43 -7.79
N ASN A 50 -3.73 -1.24 -8.76
CA ASN A 50 -3.78 -1.95 -10.04
C ASN A 50 -3.75 -3.49 -9.85
N ILE A 51 -2.94 -3.98 -8.92
CA ILE A 51 -2.84 -5.42 -8.64
C ILE A 51 -4.14 -5.94 -7.98
N LEU A 52 -4.75 -5.16 -7.09
CA LEU A 52 -6.01 -5.54 -6.44
C LEU A 52 -7.19 -5.53 -7.42
N ASP A 53 -7.21 -4.60 -8.37
CA ASP A 53 -8.20 -4.59 -9.45
C ASP A 53 -8.06 -5.82 -10.35
N GLN A 54 -6.83 -6.24 -10.66
CA GLN A 54 -6.58 -7.49 -11.36
C GLN A 54 -7.05 -8.71 -10.56
N ASN A 55 -6.78 -8.76 -9.25
CA ASN A 55 -7.28 -9.84 -8.39
C ASN A 55 -8.81 -9.94 -8.43
N ARG A 56 -9.53 -8.81 -8.49
CA ARG A 56 -10.99 -8.80 -8.62
C ARG A 56 -11.45 -9.49 -9.91
N VAL A 57 -10.80 -9.22 -11.04
CA VAL A 57 -11.12 -9.85 -12.32
C VAL A 57 -10.83 -11.35 -12.27
N LEU A 58 -9.66 -11.74 -11.76
CA LEU A 58 -9.28 -13.15 -11.60
C LEU A 58 -10.28 -13.93 -10.74
N ILE A 59 -10.71 -13.37 -9.60
CA ILE A 59 -11.70 -14.00 -8.72
C ILE A 59 -13.03 -14.19 -9.46
N ASN A 60 -13.48 -13.18 -10.21
CA ASN A 60 -14.72 -13.29 -10.98
C ASN A 60 -14.63 -14.42 -12.01
N GLU A 61 -13.52 -14.53 -12.74
CA GLU A 61 -13.32 -15.61 -13.71
C GLU A 61 -13.24 -16.98 -13.04
N ILE A 62 -12.52 -17.09 -11.91
CA ILE A 62 -12.45 -18.33 -11.12
C ILE A 62 -13.86 -18.78 -10.70
N ASN A 63 -14.69 -17.84 -10.23
CA ASN A 63 -16.05 -18.11 -9.80
C ASN A 63 -16.93 -18.54 -10.98
N GLN A 64 -16.86 -17.86 -12.13
CA GLN A 64 -17.60 -18.24 -13.34
C GLN A 64 -17.22 -19.64 -13.83
N ASN A 65 -15.93 -19.95 -13.83
CA ASN A 65 -15.43 -21.28 -14.17
C ASN A 65 -15.98 -22.34 -13.20
N HIS A 66 -16.02 -22.03 -11.90
CA HIS A 66 -16.58 -22.92 -10.88
C HIS A 66 -18.08 -23.16 -11.05
N GLU A 67 -18.85 -22.09 -11.32
CA GLU A 67 -20.29 -22.14 -11.55
C GLU A 67 -20.65 -22.90 -12.83
N SER A 68 -19.85 -22.74 -13.89
CA SER A 68 -20.06 -23.45 -15.16
C SER A 68 -19.90 -24.97 -15.05
N LYS A 69 -19.12 -25.45 -14.06
CA LYS A 69 -18.77 -26.86 -13.85
C LYS A 69 -18.15 -27.57 -15.06
N ILE A 70 -17.65 -26.81 -16.05
CA ILE A 70 -16.96 -27.35 -17.22
C ILE A 70 -15.56 -27.80 -16.78
N PRO A 71 -15.17 -29.08 -16.97
CA PRO A 71 -13.90 -29.62 -16.48
C PRO A 71 -12.66 -28.84 -16.94
N ASP A 72 -12.65 -28.39 -18.19
CA ASP A 72 -11.54 -27.62 -18.76
C ASP A 72 -11.39 -26.24 -18.08
N ASN A 73 -12.51 -25.60 -17.76
CA ASN A 73 -12.53 -24.31 -17.06
C ASN A 73 -12.07 -24.46 -15.61
N LEU A 74 -12.47 -25.54 -14.94
CA LEU A 74 -11.98 -25.87 -13.61
C LEU A 74 -10.46 -26.12 -13.61
N SER A 75 -9.93 -26.75 -14.65
CA SER A 75 -8.49 -26.94 -14.82
C SER A 75 -7.76 -25.60 -15.00
N ARG A 76 -8.38 -24.65 -15.73
CA ARG A 76 -7.85 -23.27 -15.89
C ARG A 76 -7.80 -22.51 -14.56
N ASN A 77 -8.72 -22.76 -13.63
CA ASN A 77 -8.70 -22.12 -12.30
C ASN A 77 -7.40 -22.35 -11.53
N VAL A 78 -6.71 -23.47 -11.74
CA VAL A 78 -5.41 -23.72 -11.11
C VAL A 78 -4.39 -22.65 -11.53
N GLY A 79 -4.40 -22.27 -12.81
CA GLY A 79 -3.55 -21.19 -13.33
C GLY A 79 -3.93 -19.83 -12.77
N LEU A 80 -5.23 -19.49 -12.80
CA LEU A 80 -5.74 -18.21 -12.29
C LEU A 80 -5.47 -18.03 -10.79
N ILE A 81 -5.60 -19.09 -9.99
CA ILE A 81 -5.28 -19.07 -8.55
C ILE A 81 -3.77 -18.86 -8.32
N ARG A 82 -2.90 -19.44 -9.15
CA ARG A 82 -1.45 -19.18 -9.06
C ARG A 82 -1.14 -17.72 -9.35
N GLU A 83 -1.78 -17.13 -10.35
CA GLU A 83 -1.62 -15.72 -10.68
C GLU A 83 -2.11 -14.82 -9.54
N LEU A 84 -3.29 -15.10 -9.00
CA LEU A 84 -3.82 -14.41 -7.82
C LEU A 84 -2.85 -14.49 -6.63
N ASN A 85 -2.31 -15.67 -6.33
CA ASN A 85 -1.33 -15.85 -5.25
C ASN A 85 -0.03 -15.05 -5.49
N ASN A 86 0.43 -14.98 -6.74
CA ASN A 86 1.59 -14.16 -7.10
C ASN A 86 1.30 -12.66 -6.91
N ASN A 87 0.11 -12.21 -7.29
CA ASN A 87 -0.33 -10.84 -7.05
C ASN A 87 -0.38 -10.50 -5.56
N ILE A 88 -0.85 -11.41 -4.71
CA ILE A 88 -0.83 -11.22 -3.26
C ILE A 88 0.60 -11.08 -2.72
N ARG A 89 1.54 -11.93 -3.16
CA ARG A 89 2.96 -11.78 -2.78
C ARG A 89 3.51 -10.41 -3.15
N ARG A 90 3.26 -9.95 -4.39
CA ARG A 90 3.69 -8.62 -4.86
C ARG A 90 3.11 -7.48 -4.03
N VAL A 91 1.83 -7.57 -3.64
CA VAL A 91 1.21 -6.57 -2.76
C VAL A 91 1.90 -6.55 -1.40
N VAL A 92 2.18 -7.71 -0.81
CA VAL A 92 2.91 -7.82 0.46
C VAL A 92 4.29 -7.18 0.35
N ASP A 93 5.04 -7.46 -0.72
CA ASP A 93 6.37 -6.88 -0.96
C ASP A 93 6.29 -5.35 -1.08
N LEU A 94 5.36 -4.82 -1.89
CA LEU A 94 5.15 -3.38 -2.07
C LEU A 94 4.81 -2.69 -0.74
N TYR A 95 3.97 -3.29 0.10
CA TYR A 95 3.68 -2.76 1.44
C TYR A 95 4.90 -2.81 2.37
N GLY A 96 5.72 -3.87 2.30
CA GLY A 96 6.97 -3.97 3.07
C GLY A 96 7.98 -2.88 2.70
N HIS A 97 8.17 -2.62 1.40
CA HIS A 97 9.00 -1.53 0.91
C HIS A 97 8.48 -0.16 1.35
N LEU A 98 7.16 0.03 1.30
CA LEU A 98 6.50 1.26 1.72
C LEU A 98 6.70 1.54 3.22
N SER A 99 6.43 0.55 4.06
CA SER A 99 6.58 0.65 5.51
C SER A 99 8.02 0.95 5.89
N THR A 100 8.97 0.25 5.29
CA THR A 100 10.40 0.44 5.57
C THR A 100 10.89 1.83 5.15
N SER A 101 10.45 2.31 3.98
CA SER A 101 10.84 3.64 3.47
C SER A 101 10.29 4.76 4.34
N PHE A 102 9.06 4.59 4.83
CA PHE A 102 8.43 5.53 5.75
C PHE A 102 9.15 5.58 7.11
N THR A 103 9.39 4.42 7.75
CA THR A 103 10.12 4.37 9.04
C THR A 103 11.49 5.05 8.95
N LYS A 104 12.27 4.76 7.90
CA LYS A 104 13.58 5.38 7.67
C LYS A 104 13.51 6.91 7.54
N SER A 105 12.46 7.44 6.91
CA SER A 105 12.28 8.88 6.75
C SER A 105 11.92 9.61 8.06
N VAL A 106 11.22 8.93 8.96
CA VAL A 106 10.85 9.47 10.29
C VAL A 106 12.04 9.41 11.24
N ASP A 107 12.84 8.34 11.21
CA ASP A 107 14.06 8.25 12.03
C ASP A 107 15.10 9.32 11.63
N ALA A 108 15.24 9.58 10.33
CA ALA A 108 16.16 10.60 9.80
C ALA A 108 15.74 12.05 10.14
N SER A 109 14.46 12.29 10.47
CA SER A 109 14.02 13.63 10.88
C SER A 109 14.38 13.94 12.35
N SER A 110 14.56 12.91 13.19
CA SER A 110 14.76 13.02 14.64
C SER A 110 16.21 13.31 15.09
N GLU A 111 17.23 13.11 14.25
CA GLU A 111 18.66 13.29 14.65
C GLU A 111 19.21 14.72 14.45
N GLY A 112 18.35 15.76 14.53
CA GLY A 112 18.72 17.13 14.18
C GLY A 112 19.04 18.11 15.33
N ASP A 113 18.64 17.84 16.57
CA ASP A 113 18.72 18.82 17.66
C ASP A 113 19.74 18.40 18.73
N SER A 114 21.04 18.49 18.41
CA SER A 114 22.11 18.41 19.41
C SER A 114 23.40 19.08 18.91
N ASN A 115 23.35 20.37 18.54
CA ASN A 115 24.58 21.15 18.33
C ASN A 115 24.66 22.35 19.28
N GLY A 116 25.24 22.09 20.46
CA GLY A 116 26.27 22.93 21.08
C GLY A 116 26.00 24.42 21.35
N HIS A 117 25.07 24.74 22.25
CA HIS A 117 25.06 26.06 22.91
C HIS A 117 25.82 26.01 24.25
N LYS A 118 27.15 26.10 24.22
CA LYS A 118 27.96 26.53 25.37
C LYS A 118 28.94 27.63 24.97
N ARG A 119 28.44 28.85 24.81
CA ARG A 119 29.26 30.08 24.87
C ARG A 119 28.86 30.86 26.11
N GLY A 120 29.49 30.51 27.24
CA GLY A 120 29.46 31.29 28.46
C GLY A 120 30.89 31.51 28.92
N ARG A 121 31.41 32.73 28.75
CA ARG A 121 32.55 33.24 29.52
C ARG A 121 32.49 34.76 29.58
N PRO A 122 32.29 35.37 30.76
CA PRO A 122 32.55 36.78 30.99
C PRO A 122 34.00 36.99 31.46
N ALA A 123 34.56 38.15 31.13
CA ALA A 123 35.70 38.78 31.82
C ALA A 123 35.37 40.26 31.98
#